data_AF-A0A552EV93-F1
#
_entry.id   AF-A0A552EV93-F1
#
_cell.length_a   1.000
_cell.length_b   1.000
_cell.length_c   1.000
_cell.angle_alpha   90.00
_cell.angle_beta   90.00
_cell.angle_gamma   90.00
#
_symmetry.space_group_name_H-M   'P 1'
#
loop_
_entity.id
_entity.type
_entity.pdbx_description
1 polymer ?
#
loop_
_entity_poly.entity_id
_entity_poly.type
_entity_poly.pdbx_seq_one_letter_code
_entity_poly.pdbx_strand_id
1 'polypeptide(L)'
;MDFQSVPLPDPQSVDIQATLTAIRDALSQLDSSDRKKIDNALSEAEDELKKPQPDKDEIGQALERAVKYAEKANGFAVAVEKLKPHITNAVSWLGENWLPILAKVGLTGIL
;
A
#
# COMPACT_ATOMS: atom_id res chain seq x y z
N MET A 1 15.14 -14.22 -2.24
CA MET A 1 13.76 -13.95 -1.83
C MET A 1 12.89 -14.42 -2.97
N ASP A 2 12.09 -15.45 -2.74
CA ASP A 2 11.12 -15.93 -3.72
C ASP A 2 9.91 -15.00 -3.69
N PHE A 3 9.63 -14.32 -4.80
CA PHE A 3 8.43 -13.48 -4.93
C PHE A 3 7.26 -14.34 -5.36
N GLN A 4 6.11 -14.13 -4.74
CA GLN A 4 4.86 -14.78 -5.16
C GLN A 4 4.19 -13.93 -6.23
N SER A 5 3.95 -14.51 -7.40
CA SER A 5 3.18 -13.85 -8.44
C SER A 5 1.68 -13.89 -8.12
N VAL A 6 1.00 -12.76 -8.31
CA VAL A 6 -0.45 -12.62 -8.06
C VAL A 6 -1.15 -11.97 -9.25
N PRO A 7 -2.36 -12.43 -9.61
CA PRO A 7 -3.19 -11.72 -10.58
C PRO A 7 -3.63 -10.38 -9.98
N LEU A 8 -3.64 -9.34 -10.81
CA LEU A 8 -4.21 -8.05 -10.41
C LEU A 8 -5.73 -8.05 -10.67
N PRO A 9 -6.55 -7.52 -9.73
CA PRO A 9 -7.97 -7.33 -9.99
C PRO A 9 -8.19 -6.26 -11.07
N ASP A 10 -9.40 -6.19 -11.64
CA ASP A 10 -9.78 -5.06 -12.49
C ASP A 10 -9.67 -3.75 -11.67
N PRO A 11 -8.90 -2.75 -12.13
CA PRO A 11 -8.75 -1.46 -11.44
C PRO A 11 -10.09 -0.78 -11.10
N GLN A 12 -11.12 -0.96 -11.93
CA GLN A 12 -12.45 -0.37 -11.70
C GLN A 12 -13.25 -1.09 -10.60
N SER A 13 -12.87 -2.33 -10.25
CA SER A 13 -13.49 -3.12 -9.20
C SER A 13 -12.95 -2.82 -7.79
N VAL A 14 -11.84 -2.07 -7.70
CA VAL A 14 -11.18 -1.78 -6.43
C VAL A 14 -11.86 -0.62 -5.71
N ASP A 15 -12.35 -0.89 -4.50
CA ASP A 15 -12.66 0.17 -3.53
C ASP A 15 -11.35 0.67 -2.91
N ILE A 16 -10.81 1.76 -3.49
CA ILE A 16 -9.54 2.32 -3.05
C ILE A 16 -9.62 2.94 -1.64
N GLN A 17 -10.77 3.46 -1.23
CA GLN A 17 -10.93 4.06 0.10
C GLN A 17 -10.90 2.99 1.19
N ALA A 18 -11.64 1.90 1.00
CA ALA A 18 -11.59 0.75 1.91
C ALA A 18 -10.21 0.10 1.91
N THR A 19 -9.55 0.05 0.75
CA THR A 19 -8.19 -0.49 0.62
C THR A 19 -7.17 0.32 1.43
N LEU A 20 -7.15 1.65 1.32
CA LEU A 20 -6.25 2.50 2.12
C LEU A 20 -6.52 2.39 3.62
N THR A 21 -7.79 2.27 4.02
CA THR A 21 -8.19 2.08 5.41
C THR A 21 -7.65 0.76 5.97
N ALA A 22 -7.78 -0.34 5.21
CA ALA A 22 -7.26 -1.64 5.62
C ALA A 22 -5.72 -1.66 5.70
N ILE A 23 -5.04 -0.93 4.81
CA ILE A 23 -3.58 -0.73 4.90
C ILE A 23 -3.22 0.02 6.18
N ARG A 24 -3.93 1.12 6.49
CA ARG A 24 -3.73 1.88 7.73
C ARG A 24 -3.91 1.00 8.96
N ASP A 25 -4.97 0.20 9.00
CA ASP A 25 -5.24 -0.69 10.13
C ASP A 25 -4.13 -1.72 10.30
N ALA A 26 -3.70 -2.38 9.22
CA ALA A 26 -2.60 -3.34 9.26
C ALA A 26 -1.28 -2.69 9.74
N LEU A 27 -0.97 -1.49 9.24
CA LEU A 27 0.25 -0.77 9.61
C LEU A 27 0.19 -0.18 11.03
N SER A 28 -1.00 0.13 11.56
CA SER A 28 -1.19 0.68 12.91
C SER A 28 -0.73 -0.28 14.03
N GLN A 29 -0.75 -1.59 13.75
CA GLN A 29 -0.41 -2.64 14.71
C GLN A 29 1.10 -2.84 14.90
N LEU A 30 1.91 -2.19 14.05
CA LEU A 30 3.37 -2.32 14.11
C LEU A 30 3.97 -1.56 15.29
N ASP A 31 5.02 -2.09 15.89
CA ASP A 31 5.85 -1.30 16.79
C ASP A 31 6.98 -0.65 15.97
N SER A 32 6.90 0.67 15.79
CA SER A 32 7.79 1.41 14.89
C SER A 32 8.18 2.77 15.46
N SER A 33 9.49 3.04 15.51
CA SER A 33 10.01 4.39 15.77
C SER A 33 9.64 5.40 14.68
N ASP A 34 9.30 4.93 13.47
CA ASP A 34 8.86 5.74 12.34
C ASP A 34 7.32 5.91 12.29
N ARG A 35 6.57 5.54 13.35
CA ARG A 35 5.09 5.62 13.44
C ARG A 35 4.50 6.90 12.85
N LYS A 36 4.98 8.06 13.30
CA LYS A 36 4.49 9.35 12.79
C LYS A 36 4.69 9.53 11.28
N LYS A 37 5.77 8.99 10.71
CA LYS A 37 6.04 9.08 9.26
C LYS A 37 5.11 8.15 8.47
N ILE A 38 4.82 6.96 9.00
CA ILE A 38 3.84 6.03 8.43
C ILE A 38 2.47 6.71 8.40
N ASP A 39 2.02 7.25 9.53
CA ASP A 39 0.69 7.84 9.65
C ASP A 39 0.53 9.10 8.78
N ASN A 40 1.57 9.94 8.70
CA ASN A 40 1.59 11.10 7.81
C ASN A 40 1.47 10.69 6.35
N ALA A 41 2.26 9.72 5.90
CA ALA A 41 2.24 9.26 4.51
C ALA A 41 0.88 8.64 4.13
N LEU A 42 0.24 7.88 5.03
CA LEU A 42 -1.12 7.38 4.80
C LEU A 42 -2.16 8.51 4.76
N SER A 43 -2.02 9.51 5.62
CA SER A 43 -2.93 10.66 5.63
C SER A 43 -2.80 11.49 4.35
N GLU A 44 -1.58 11.67 3.84
CA GLU A 44 -1.34 12.33 2.54
C GLU A 44 -2.04 11.59 1.39
N ALA A 45 -1.96 10.25 1.34
CA ALA A 45 -2.67 9.45 0.34
C ALA A 45 -4.20 9.57 0.45
N GLU A 46 -4.73 9.54 1.67
CA GLU A 46 -6.17 9.66 1.93
C GLU A 46 -6.71 11.07 1.66
N ASP A 47 -5.93 12.11 1.94
CA ASP A 47 -6.30 13.49 1.66
C ASP A 47 -6.28 13.78 0.16
N GLU A 48 -5.31 13.21 -0.58
CA GLU A 48 -5.28 13.25 -2.03
C GLU A 48 -6.52 12.58 -2.64
N LEU A 49 -6.88 11.41 -2.13
CA LEU A 49 -8.06 10.67 -2.60
C LEU A 49 -9.37 11.45 -2.43
N LYS A 50 -9.45 12.39 -1.47
CA LYS A 50 -10.65 13.23 -1.23
C LYS A 50 -10.76 14.41 -2.20
N LYS A 51 -9.74 14.71 -2.99
CA LYS A 51 -9.80 15.82 -3.96
C LYS A 51 -10.82 15.52 -5.06
N PRO A 52 -11.42 16.55 -5.71
CA PRO A 52 -12.35 16.34 -6.82
C PRO A 52 -11.76 15.56 -8.01
N GLN A 53 -10.45 15.68 -8.20
CA GLN A 53 -9.67 14.96 -9.20
C GLN A 53 -8.38 14.46 -8.52
N PRO A 54 -8.42 13.27 -7.88
CA PRO A 54 -7.25 12.72 -7.20
C PRO A 54 -6.13 12.40 -8.18
N ASP A 55 -4.90 12.75 -7.82
CA ASP A 55 -3.70 12.34 -8.53
C ASP A 55 -3.22 10.96 -8.03
N LYS A 56 -3.27 9.96 -8.92
CA LYS A 56 -2.82 8.59 -8.60
C LYS A 56 -1.33 8.53 -8.29
N ASP A 57 -0.51 9.37 -8.90
CA ASP A 57 0.92 9.35 -8.64
C ASP A 57 1.23 9.93 -7.25
N GLU A 58 0.52 10.98 -6.80
CA GLU A 58 0.67 11.49 -5.43
C GLU A 58 0.24 10.44 -4.39
N ILE A 59 -0.87 9.73 -4.63
CA ILE A 59 -1.33 8.62 -3.77
C ILE A 59 -0.28 7.49 -3.74
N GLY A 60 0.24 7.10 -4.91
CA GLY A 60 1.25 6.05 -5.04
C GLY A 60 2.54 6.38 -4.30
N GLN A 61 3.06 7.61 -4.44
CA GLN A 61 4.26 8.07 -3.73
C GLN A 61 4.08 8.06 -2.22
N ALA A 62 2.91 8.51 -1.75
CA ALA A 62 2.55 8.52 -0.34
C ALA A 62 2.43 7.09 0.20
N LEU A 63 1.74 6.19 -0.50
CA LEU A 63 1.62 4.78 -0.13
C LEU A 63 2.99 4.07 -0.11
N GLU A 64 3.83 4.28 -1.12
CA GLU A 64 5.18 3.70 -1.17
C GLU A 64 6.00 4.11 0.06
N ARG A 65 5.95 5.40 0.43
CA ARG A 65 6.62 5.91 1.64
C ARG A 65 6.09 5.25 2.90
N ALA A 66 4.79 5.11 3.05
CA ALA A 66 4.18 4.46 4.21
C ALA A 66 4.70 3.02 4.38
N VAL A 67 4.69 2.23 3.30
CA VAL A 67 5.18 0.84 3.32
C VAL A 67 6.70 0.81 3.58
N LYS A 68 7.48 1.69 2.95
CA LYS A 68 8.93 1.79 3.14
C LYS A 68 9.32 2.11 4.60
N TYR A 69 8.56 2.96 5.30
CA TYR A 69 8.79 3.20 6.72
C TYR A 69 8.34 2.01 7.57
N ALA A 70 7.23 1.37 7.22
CA ALA A 70 6.73 0.18 7.91
C ALA A 70 7.66 -1.02 7.80
N GLU A 71 8.38 -1.19 6.69
CA GLU A 71 9.36 -2.27 6.47
C GLU A 71 10.44 -2.34 7.57
N LYS A 72 10.70 -1.22 8.26
CA LYS A 72 11.69 -1.13 9.34
C LYS A 72 11.14 -1.50 10.72
N ALA A 73 9.82 -1.65 10.83
CA ALA A 73 9.14 -1.88 12.10
C ALA A 73 9.32 -3.32 12.58
N ASN A 74 9.32 -3.50 13.91
CA ASN A 74 9.24 -4.84 14.47
C ASN A 74 7.84 -5.44 14.16
N GLY A 75 7.80 -6.71 13.75
CA GLY A 75 6.57 -7.38 13.36
C GLY A 75 6.10 -7.13 11.92
N PHE A 76 6.84 -6.37 11.09
CA PHE A 76 6.47 -6.15 9.69
C PHE A 76 6.29 -7.46 8.91
N ALA A 77 7.21 -8.43 9.09
CA ALA A 77 7.12 -9.74 8.45
C ALA A 77 5.81 -10.49 8.74
N VAL A 78 5.21 -10.27 9.92
CA VAL A 78 3.91 -10.86 10.29
C VAL A 78 2.75 -10.07 9.67
N ALA A 79 2.89 -8.74 9.58
CA ALA A 79 1.89 -7.87 8.96
C ALA A 79 1.84 -8.03 7.42
N VAL A 80 2.93 -8.45 6.78
CA VAL A 80 3.02 -8.64 5.32
C VAL A 80 1.88 -9.52 4.80
N GLU A 81 1.54 -10.63 5.46
CA GLU A 81 0.46 -11.50 4.99
C GLU A 81 -0.91 -10.79 4.97
N LYS A 82 -1.15 -9.86 5.89
CA LYS A 82 -2.35 -9.02 5.90
C LYS A 82 -2.28 -7.91 4.86
N LEU A 83 -1.09 -7.37 4.59
CA LEU A 83 -0.88 -6.30 3.62
C LEU A 83 -1.02 -6.76 2.18
N LYS A 84 -0.55 -7.96 1.85
CA LYS A 84 -0.54 -8.53 0.49
C LYS A 84 -1.81 -8.23 -0.32
N PRO A 85 -3.02 -8.67 0.09
CA PRO A 85 -4.23 -8.43 -0.70
C PRO A 85 -4.54 -6.94 -0.89
N HIS A 86 -4.27 -6.11 0.11
CA HIS A 86 -4.57 -4.67 0.04
C HIS A 86 -3.54 -3.92 -0.82
N ILE A 87 -2.26 -4.29 -0.78
CA ILE A 87 -1.24 -3.74 -1.68
C ILE A 87 -1.53 -4.16 -3.12
N THR A 88 -1.93 -5.41 -3.37
CA THR A 88 -2.36 -5.88 -4.70
C THR A 88 -3.50 -5.04 -5.27
N ASN A 89 -4.54 -4.80 -4.47
CA ASN A 89 -5.65 -3.94 -4.87
C ASN A 89 -5.19 -2.50 -5.14
N ALA A 90 -4.39 -1.93 -4.23
CA ALA A 90 -3.91 -0.56 -4.35
C ALA A 90 -3.08 -0.36 -5.63
N VAL A 91 -2.10 -1.22 -5.91
CA VAL A 91 -1.27 -1.07 -7.11
C VAL A 91 -2.04 -1.30 -8.40
N SER A 92 -3.04 -2.20 -8.40
CA SER A 92 -3.92 -2.38 -9.56
C SER A 92 -4.69 -1.09 -9.87
N TRP A 93 -5.27 -0.48 -8.83
CA TRP A 93 -5.97 0.80 -8.98
C TRP A 93 -5.03 1.93 -9.40
N LEU A 94 -3.81 1.99 -8.83
CA LEU A 94 -2.82 3.02 -9.11
C LEU A 94 -2.24 2.92 -10.55
N GLY A 95 -2.11 1.70 -11.08
CA GLY A 95 -1.60 1.43 -12.42
C GLY A 95 -0.15 0.94 -12.45
N GLU A 96 0.32 0.61 -13.65
CA GLU A 96 1.57 -0.14 -13.88
C GLU A 96 2.83 0.49 -13.25
N ASN A 97 2.89 1.83 -13.20
CA ASN A 97 4.00 2.57 -12.58
C ASN A 97 4.21 2.22 -11.10
N TRP A 98 3.15 1.74 -10.43
CA TRP A 98 3.13 1.50 -8.99
C TRP A 98 3.26 0.02 -8.61
N LEU A 99 3.38 -0.88 -9.59
CA LEU A 99 3.65 -2.30 -9.35
C LEU A 99 4.88 -2.60 -8.49
N PRO A 100 5.98 -1.81 -8.51
CA PRO A 100 7.13 -2.05 -7.64
C PRO A 100 6.81 -2.04 -6.13
N ILE A 101 5.70 -1.45 -5.69
CA ILE A 101 5.26 -1.53 -4.29
C ILE A 101 4.99 -3.00 -3.87
N LEU A 102 4.57 -3.87 -4.80
CA LEU A 102 4.37 -5.30 -4.53
C LEU A 102 5.63 -5.99 -3.98
N ALA A 103 6.81 -5.57 -4.45
CA ALA A 103 8.05 -6.17 -4.01
C ALA A 103 8.31 -5.95 -2.51
N LYS A 104 7.75 -4.88 -1.94
CA LYS A 104 7.84 -4.54 -0.51
C LYS A 104 7.12 -5.54 0.39
N VAL A 105 6.16 -6.27 -0.18
CA VAL A 105 5.39 -7.34 0.49
C VAL A 105 5.67 -8.72 -0.11
N GLY A 106 6.77 -8.86 -0.87
CA GLY A 106 7.19 -10.14 -1.44
C GLY A 106 6.34 -10.63 -2.61
N LEU A 107 5.69 -9.73 -3.34
CA LEU A 107 4.83 -10.06 -4.48
C LEU A 107 5.38 -9.53 -5.81
N THR A 108 4.91 -10.11 -6.91
CA THR A 108 4.98 -9.57 -8.28
C THR A 108 3.60 -9.64 -8.93
N GLY A 109 3.29 -8.69 -9.83
CA GLY A 109 1.99 -8.65 -10.51
C GLY A 109 2.01 -9.46 -11.80
N ILE A 110 0.89 -10.13 -12.11
CA ILE A 110 0.59 -10.68 -13.43
C ILE A 110 -0.65 -9.96 -13.94
N LEU A 111 -0.55 -9.41 -15.15
CA LEU A 111 -1.61 -8.73 -15.89
C LEU A 111 -2.50 -9.73 -16.63
#